data_AF-A0A0Q9N0V8-F1
#
_entry.id   AF-A0A0Q9N0V8-F1
#
_cell.length_a   1.000
_cell.length_b   1.000
_cell.length_c   1.000
_cell.angle_alpha   90.00
_cell.angle_beta   90.00
_cell.angle_gamma   90.00
#
_symmetry.space_group_name_H-M   'P 1'
#
loop_
_entity.id
_entity.type
_entity.pdbx_description
1 polymer ?
#
loop_
_entity_poly.entity_id
_entity_poly.type
_entity_poly.pdbx_seq_one_letter_code
_entity_poly.pdbx_strand_id
1 'polypeptide(L)'
;MSASDVARFTHEFRSKLLQRLTALSAKDLAEMDDDEVKALALLCRSGFSGLWAPKVTKMLALYRPDAVPVLDGHVAMAMGFKRDGFRAGKEPRWDRIERTLLTLRSILRQQHGELTHVRDQVAHEVSDIGTVTDLRLLDIIIWTSQDDRIARAGSPTDFWLNRQPRDYQPGRFDPLPLQ
;
A
#
# COMPACT_ATOMS: atom_id res chain seq x y z
N MET A 1 -9.22 -1.41 18.14
CA MET A 1 -8.00 -2.15 18.49
C MET A 1 -8.13 -2.40 19.97
N SER A 2 -8.23 -3.66 20.39
CA SER A 2 -8.37 -3.98 21.81
C SER A 2 -6.99 -4.15 22.46
N ALA A 3 -6.93 -4.08 23.80
CA ALA A 3 -5.71 -4.38 24.55
C ALA A 3 -5.16 -5.80 24.23
N SER A 4 -6.05 -6.76 23.94
CA SER A 4 -5.68 -8.10 23.52
C SER A 4 -5.00 -8.15 22.15
N ASP A 5 -5.31 -7.20 21.25
CA ASP A 5 -4.61 -7.08 19.97
C ASP A 5 -3.16 -6.61 20.21
N VAL A 6 -2.96 -5.61 21.07
CA VAL A 6 -1.62 -5.08 21.37
C VAL A 6 -0.75 -6.13 22.07
N ALA A 7 -1.31 -6.91 22.99
CA ALA A 7 -0.60 -8.00 23.69
C ALA A 7 -0.02 -9.07 22.75
N ARG A 8 -0.57 -9.22 21.54
CA ARG A 8 -0.09 -10.17 20.52
C ARG A 8 1.06 -9.62 19.68
N PHE A 9 1.42 -8.34 19.83
CA PHE A 9 2.61 -7.75 19.22
C PHE A 9 3.87 -8.03 20.06
N THR A 10 4.17 -9.32 20.22
CA THR A 10 5.27 -9.79 21.07
C THR A 10 6.65 -9.41 20.51
N HIS A 11 7.68 -9.47 21.35
CA HIS A 11 9.07 -9.35 20.89
C HIS A 11 9.41 -10.36 19.79
N GLU A 12 9.02 -11.63 19.98
CA GLU A 12 9.23 -12.69 19.00
C GLU A 12 8.57 -12.38 17.63
N PHE A 13 7.34 -11.86 17.64
CA PHE A 13 6.66 -11.45 16.40
C PHE A 13 7.43 -10.32 15.71
N ARG A 14 7.88 -9.31 16.46
CA ARG A 14 8.69 -8.21 15.93
C ARG A 14 9.98 -8.70 15.28
N SER A 15 10.71 -9.58 15.96
CA SER A 15 11.95 -10.16 15.42
C SER A 15 11.70 -10.97 14.15
N LYS A 16 10.65 -11.80 14.12
CA LYS A 16 10.26 -12.57 12.92
C LYS A 16 9.85 -11.66 11.76
N LEU A 17 9.10 -10.60 12.04
CA LEU A 17 8.67 -9.65 11.02
C LEU A 17 9.87 -8.89 10.45
N LEU A 18 10.79 -8.43 11.32
CA LEU A 18 12.02 -7.76 10.91
C LEU A 18 12.89 -8.69 10.06
N GLN A 19 13.09 -9.95 10.49
CA GLN A 19 13.86 -10.94 9.74
C GLN A 19 13.28 -11.17 8.33
N ARG A 20 11.95 -11.25 8.20
CA ARG A 20 11.29 -11.39 6.89
C ARG A 20 11.45 -10.14 6.03
N LEU A 21 11.34 -8.96 6.65
CA LEU A 21 11.53 -7.69 5.96
C LEU A 21 12.97 -7.53 5.45
N THR A 22 13.96 -7.91 6.25
CA THR A 22 15.38 -7.84 5.86
C THR A 22 15.78 -8.93 4.86
N ALA A 23 15.07 -10.05 4.84
CA ALA A 23 15.29 -11.12 3.86
C ALA A 23 14.63 -10.84 2.50
N LEU A 24 13.76 -9.83 2.41
CA LEU A 24 13.12 -9.44 1.17
C LEU A 24 14.15 -8.81 0.22
N SER A 25 14.11 -9.19 -1.05
CA SER A 25 14.92 -8.59 -2.12
C SER A 25 14.84 -7.06 -2.09
N ALA A 26 15.96 -6.37 -2.35
CA ALA A 26 16.02 -4.91 -2.40
C ALA A 26 15.39 -4.30 -3.67
N LYS A 27 14.81 -5.15 -4.52
CA LYS A 27 14.11 -4.76 -5.75
C LYS A 27 12.74 -4.14 -5.48
N ASP A 28 12.34 -3.27 -6.39
CA ASP A 28 10.97 -2.78 -6.53
C ASP A 28 10.02 -3.92 -6.90
N LEU A 29 8.73 -3.79 -6.57
CA LEU A 29 7.73 -4.82 -6.91
C LEU A 29 7.71 -5.15 -8.41
N ALA A 30 7.91 -4.15 -9.27
CA ALA A 30 7.95 -4.32 -10.73
C ALA A 30 9.10 -5.23 -11.19
N GLU A 31 10.20 -5.29 -10.45
CA GLU A 31 11.40 -6.04 -10.84
C GLU A 31 11.47 -7.44 -10.23
N MET A 32 10.60 -7.72 -9.24
CA MET A 32 10.57 -9.01 -8.56
C MET A 32 10.19 -10.18 -9.49
N ASP A 33 10.90 -11.29 -9.38
CA ASP A 33 10.48 -12.58 -9.94
C ASP A 33 9.34 -13.22 -9.12
N ASP A 34 8.86 -14.39 -9.56
CA ASP A 34 7.71 -15.05 -8.91
C ASP A 34 8.02 -15.54 -7.49
N ASP A 35 9.25 -15.94 -7.21
CA ASP A 35 9.65 -16.43 -5.90
C ASP A 35 9.87 -15.26 -4.93
N GLU A 36 10.41 -14.15 -5.42
CA GLU A 36 10.46 -12.88 -4.69
C GLU A 36 9.05 -12.36 -4.36
N VAL A 37 8.09 -12.46 -5.28
CA VAL A 37 6.68 -12.12 -5.02
C VAL A 37 6.05 -13.06 -3.99
N LYS A 38 6.35 -14.36 -4.00
CA LYS A 38 5.89 -15.30 -2.96
C LYS A 38 6.46 -14.93 -1.59
N ALA A 39 7.73 -14.56 -1.51
CA ALA A 39 8.35 -14.09 -0.26
C ALA A 39 7.68 -12.81 0.25
N LEU A 40 7.39 -11.85 -0.65
CA LEU A 40 6.61 -10.66 -0.33
C LEU A 40 5.19 -11.01 0.14
N ALA A 41 4.53 -11.98 -0.49
CA ALA A 41 3.20 -12.45 -0.08
C ALA A 41 3.24 -13.01 1.36
N LEU A 42 4.25 -13.80 1.71
CA LEU A 42 4.46 -14.30 3.07
C LEU A 42 4.65 -13.16 4.08
N LEU A 43 5.39 -12.13 3.70
CA LEU A 43 5.54 -10.93 4.52
C LEU A 43 4.17 -10.23 4.71
N CYS A 44 3.43 -9.97 3.64
CA CYS A 44 2.11 -9.31 3.66
C CYS A 44 1.02 -10.13 4.39
N ARG A 45 1.16 -11.45 4.46
CA ARG A 45 0.28 -12.35 5.25
C ARG A 45 0.56 -12.28 6.76
N SER A 46 1.72 -11.76 7.16
CA SER A 46 2.14 -11.68 8.57
C SER A 46 1.17 -10.84 9.38
N GLY A 47 0.97 -11.23 10.64
CA GLY A 47 0.09 -10.53 11.57
C GLY A 47 -0.82 -11.49 12.34
N PHE A 48 -1.65 -10.92 13.19
CA PHE A 48 -2.58 -11.64 14.06
C PHE A 48 -3.95 -10.95 14.03
N SER A 49 -4.96 -11.56 14.66
CA SER A 49 -6.31 -10.97 14.72
C SER A 49 -6.24 -9.52 15.21
N GLY A 50 -6.80 -8.58 14.45
CA GLY A 50 -6.71 -7.16 14.77
C GLY A 50 -5.48 -6.43 14.21
N LEU A 51 -4.44 -7.13 13.73
CA LEU A 51 -3.25 -6.58 13.06
C LEU A 51 -2.92 -7.38 11.80
N TRP A 52 -3.88 -7.47 10.87
CA TRP A 52 -3.67 -7.95 9.50
C TRP A 52 -3.66 -6.78 8.53
N ALA A 53 -3.50 -7.06 7.23
CA ALA A 53 -3.77 -6.09 6.18
C ALA A 53 -5.14 -5.39 6.41
N PRO A 54 -5.20 -4.05 6.25
CA PRO A 54 -4.14 -3.17 5.77
C PRO A 54 -3.10 -2.74 6.81
N LYS A 55 -3.27 -3.03 8.10
CA LYS A 55 -2.47 -2.42 9.17
C LYS A 55 -0.99 -2.77 9.06
N VAL A 56 -0.67 -4.05 8.86
CA VAL A 56 0.72 -4.51 8.70
C VAL A 56 1.33 -3.96 7.42
N THR A 57 0.60 -4.01 6.31
CA THR A 57 1.11 -3.54 5.01
C THR A 57 1.29 -2.03 4.96
N LYS A 58 0.45 -1.25 5.65
CA LYS A 58 0.66 0.20 5.84
C LYS A 58 1.97 0.51 6.56
N MET A 59 2.26 -0.23 7.63
CA MET A 59 3.52 -0.07 8.36
C MET A 59 4.72 -0.50 7.51
N LEU A 60 4.64 -1.67 6.88
CA LEU A 60 5.73 -2.20 6.05
C LEU A 60 6.03 -1.32 4.84
N ALA A 61 5.02 -0.67 4.26
CA ALA A 61 5.17 0.31 3.19
C ALA A 61 6.01 1.53 3.59
N LEU A 62 6.13 1.86 4.88
CA LEU A 62 7.05 2.91 5.35
C LEU A 62 8.51 2.49 5.25
N TYR A 63 8.79 1.19 5.35
CA TYR A 63 10.14 0.64 5.30
C TYR A 63 10.52 0.18 3.89
N ARG A 64 9.55 -0.23 3.07
CA ARG A 64 9.72 -0.71 1.68
C ARG A 64 8.63 -0.15 0.76
N PRO A 65 8.64 1.17 0.49
CA PRO A 65 7.60 1.86 -0.29
C PRO A 65 7.56 1.45 -1.78
N ASP A 66 8.68 0.97 -2.29
CA ASP A 66 8.95 0.44 -3.63
C ASP A 66 8.37 -0.97 -3.86
N ALA A 67 8.27 -1.77 -2.78
CA ALA A 67 7.93 -3.18 -2.88
C ALA A 67 6.60 -3.56 -2.22
N VAL A 68 6.24 -2.93 -1.09
CA VAL A 68 5.09 -3.37 -0.27
C VAL A 68 3.85 -2.52 -0.53
N PRO A 69 2.81 -3.02 -1.23
CA PRO A 69 1.58 -2.27 -1.47
C PRO A 69 0.73 -2.11 -0.21
N VAL A 70 -0.04 -1.03 -0.13
CA VAL A 70 -1.04 -0.86 0.93
C VAL A 70 -2.29 -1.68 0.60
N LEU A 71 -2.32 -2.94 1.04
CA LEU A 71 -3.46 -3.85 0.85
C LEU A 71 -4.69 -3.46 1.69
N ASP A 72 -5.35 -2.36 1.32
CA ASP A 72 -6.56 -1.83 1.96
C ASP A 72 -7.85 -2.19 1.22
N GLY A 73 -8.96 -1.60 1.67
CA GLY A 73 -10.26 -1.88 1.08
C GLY A 73 -10.44 -1.31 -0.32
N HIS A 74 -9.72 -0.25 -0.71
CA HIS A 74 -9.76 0.29 -2.07
C HIS A 74 -8.99 -0.62 -3.01
N VAL A 75 -7.80 -1.08 -2.61
CA VAL A 75 -7.08 -2.11 -3.38
C VAL A 75 -7.92 -3.38 -3.50
N ALA A 76 -8.60 -3.82 -2.44
CA ALA A 76 -9.46 -4.99 -2.50
C ALA A 76 -10.59 -4.82 -3.53
N MET A 77 -11.28 -3.67 -3.52
CA MET A 77 -12.36 -3.37 -4.47
C MET A 77 -11.85 -3.24 -5.90
N ALA A 78 -10.68 -2.61 -6.11
CA ALA A 78 -10.04 -2.50 -7.42
C ALA A 78 -9.69 -3.88 -8.01
N MET A 79 -9.38 -4.86 -7.15
CA MET A 79 -9.12 -6.24 -7.53
C MET A 79 -10.40 -7.10 -7.64
N GLY A 80 -11.60 -6.50 -7.52
CA GLY A 80 -12.88 -7.18 -7.63
C GLY A 80 -13.31 -7.95 -6.37
N PHE A 81 -12.67 -7.71 -5.22
CA PHE A 81 -13.04 -8.30 -3.94
C PHE A 81 -13.98 -7.40 -3.15
N LYS A 82 -14.60 -7.95 -2.10
CA LYS A 82 -15.27 -7.13 -1.07
C LYS A 82 -14.25 -6.19 -0.40
N ARG A 83 -14.71 -5.06 0.14
CA ARG A 83 -13.86 -4.07 0.83
C ARG A 83 -13.03 -4.64 1.98
N ASP A 84 -13.47 -5.73 2.59
CA ASP A 84 -12.75 -6.47 3.63
C ASP A 84 -12.00 -7.70 3.10
N GLY A 85 -11.75 -7.76 1.79
CA GLY A 85 -11.21 -8.91 1.07
C GLY A 85 -9.86 -9.41 1.59
N PHE A 86 -9.06 -8.54 2.21
CA PHE A 86 -7.79 -8.87 2.85
C PHE A 86 -7.88 -9.11 4.36
N ARG A 87 -9.07 -8.99 4.96
CA ARG A 87 -9.30 -9.20 6.40
C ARG A 87 -9.92 -10.56 6.73
N ALA A 88 -10.74 -11.11 5.84
CA ALA A 88 -11.57 -12.29 6.11
C ALA A 88 -10.95 -13.61 5.60
N GLY A 89 -10.93 -14.64 6.46
CA GLY A 89 -10.44 -16.00 6.17
C GLY A 89 -8.91 -16.09 6.14
N LYS A 90 -8.32 -17.23 6.51
CA LYS A 90 -6.85 -17.43 6.39
C LYS A 90 -6.48 -17.73 4.93
N GLU A 91 -6.89 -18.89 4.41
CA GLU A 91 -6.52 -19.35 3.06
C GLU A 91 -7.07 -18.44 1.94
N PRO A 92 -8.38 -18.07 1.91
CA PRO A 92 -8.88 -17.18 0.85
C PRO A 92 -8.18 -15.82 0.83
N ARG A 93 -7.72 -15.33 1.98
CA ARG A 93 -6.95 -14.09 2.09
C ARG A 93 -5.55 -14.26 1.52
N TRP A 94 -4.89 -15.40 1.79
CA TRP A 94 -3.54 -15.66 1.32
C TRP A 94 -3.47 -15.67 -0.20
N ASP A 95 -4.44 -16.32 -0.83
CA ASP A 95 -4.55 -16.37 -2.30
C ASP A 95 -4.86 -15.00 -2.88
N ARG A 96 -5.77 -14.24 -2.26
CA ARG A 96 -6.07 -12.86 -2.68
C ARG A 96 -4.84 -11.96 -2.60
N ILE A 97 -4.08 -12.04 -1.51
CA ILE A 97 -2.86 -11.24 -1.34
C ILE A 97 -1.88 -11.57 -2.47
N GLU A 98 -1.58 -12.85 -2.70
CA GLU A 98 -0.62 -13.26 -3.73
C GLU A 98 -1.09 -12.87 -5.14
N ARG A 99 -2.37 -13.12 -5.46
CA ARG A 99 -2.97 -12.68 -6.72
C ARG A 99 -2.87 -11.17 -6.90
N THR A 100 -3.19 -10.39 -5.87
CA THR A 100 -3.06 -8.93 -5.92
C THR A 100 -1.61 -8.51 -6.16
N LEU A 101 -0.62 -9.12 -5.50
CA LEU A 101 0.79 -8.77 -5.73
C LEU A 101 1.24 -9.06 -7.17
N LEU A 102 0.87 -10.22 -7.71
CA LEU A 102 1.16 -10.59 -9.10
C LEU A 102 0.50 -9.62 -10.09
N THR A 103 -0.76 -9.26 -9.84
CA THR A 103 -1.49 -8.27 -10.66
C THR A 103 -0.84 -6.89 -10.58
N LEU A 104 -0.53 -6.40 -9.39
CA LEU A 104 0.12 -5.09 -9.21
C LEU A 104 1.49 -5.05 -9.89
N ARG A 105 2.32 -6.09 -9.75
CA ARG A 105 3.58 -6.21 -10.48
C ARG A 105 3.37 -6.13 -11.99
N SER A 106 2.38 -6.84 -12.52
CA SER A 106 2.07 -6.79 -13.96
C SER A 106 1.65 -5.40 -14.40
N ILE A 107 0.81 -4.72 -13.63
CA ILE A 107 0.37 -3.35 -13.91
C ILE A 107 1.58 -2.40 -13.89
N LEU A 108 2.44 -2.48 -12.88
CA LEU A 108 3.62 -1.62 -12.78
C LEU A 108 4.56 -1.81 -13.98
N ARG A 109 4.78 -3.05 -14.41
CA ARG A 109 5.58 -3.33 -15.62
C ARG A 109 4.95 -2.75 -16.88
N GLN A 110 3.65 -2.91 -17.05
CA GLN A 110 2.94 -2.49 -18.25
C GLN A 110 2.74 -0.97 -18.32
N GLN A 111 2.55 -0.33 -17.17
CA GLN A 111 2.20 1.08 -17.04
C GLN A 111 3.38 1.97 -16.61
N HIS A 112 4.61 1.45 -16.60
CA HIS A 112 5.79 2.20 -16.18
C HIS A 112 5.95 3.52 -16.93
N GLY A 113 5.75 3.51 -18.26
CA GLY A 113 5.81 4.72 -19.08
C GLY A 113 4.73 5.74 -18.70
N GLU A 114 3.49 5.30 -18.50
CA GLU A 114 2.38 6.17 -18.09
C GLU A 114 2.58 6.74 -16.68
N LEU A 115 3.04 5.92 -15.72
CA LEU A 115 3.34 6.37 -14.37
C LEU A 115 4.49 7.39 -14.34
N THR A 116 5.50 7.19 -15.20
CA THR A 116 6.57 8.17 -15.40
C THR A 116 6.03 9.46 -15.99
N HIS A 117 5.19 9.37 -17.03
CA HIS A 117 4.57 10.55 -17.64
C HIS A 117 3.72 11.34 -16.64
N VAL A 118 2.89 10.67 -15.84
CA VAL A 118 2.09 11.32 -14.78
C VAL A 118 3.00 12.03 -13.78
N ARG A 119 4.08 11.38 -13.34
CA ARG A 119 5.06 12.00 -12.42
C ARG A 119 5.66 13.28 -13.02
N ASP A 120 6.05 13.25 -14.28
CA ASP A 120 6.67 14.39 -14.95
C ASP A 120 5.68 15.56 -15.11
N GLN A 121 4.42 15.26 -15.44
CA GLN A 121 3.38 16.28 -15.54
C GLN A 121 3.15 17.02 -14.22
N VAL A 122 3.15 16.30 -13.10
CA VAL A 122 2.89 16.90 -11.78
C VAL A 122 4.14 17.47 -11.11
N ALA A 123 5.35 17.23 -11.64
CA ALA A 123 6.61 17.67 -11.06
C ALA A 123 6.74 19.19 -10.92
N HIS A 124 6.04 19.96 -11.77
CA HIS A 124 5.99 21.41 -11.67
C HIS A 124 5.16 21.92 -10.49
N GLU A 125 4.16 21.14 -10.04
CA GLU A 125 3.24 21.51 -8.96
C GLU A 125 3.64 20.87 -7.62
N VAL A 126 4.27 19.69 -7.67
CA VAL A 126 4.65 18.90 -6.50
C VAL A 126 6.16 18.63 -6.54
N SER A 127 6.93 19.52 -5.91
CA SER A 127 8.39 19.56 -6.02
C SER A 127 9.12 18.28 -5.60
N ASP A 128 8.51 17.46 -4.75
CA ASP A 128 9.07 16.21 -4.21
C ASP A 128 8.42 14.95 -4.78
N ILE A 129 7.60 15.06 -5.85
CA ILE A 129 6.99 13.90 -6.51
C ILE A 129 8.03 12.90 -7.03
N GLY A 130 9.25 13.37 -7.33
CA GLY A 130 10.37 12.51 -7.73
C GLY A 130 10.73 11.43 -6.69
N THR A 131 10.34 11.61 -5.43
CA THR A 131 10.54 10.63 -4.35
C THR A 131 9.43 9.56 -4.29
N VAL A 132 8.33 9.76 -5.04
CA VAL A 132 7.18 8.86 -5.07
C VAL A 132 7.44 7.74 -6.07
N THR A 133 7.60 6.52 -5.56
CA THR A 133 7.79 5.31 -6.37
C THR A 133 6.57 5.04 -7.25
N ASP A 134 6.75 4.31 -8.36
CA ASP A 134 5.64 3.89 -9.23
C ASP A 134 4.53 3.17 -8.44
N LEU A 135 4.93 2.33 -7.49
CA LEU A 135 3.97 1.64 -6.63
C LEU A 135 3.17 2.60 -5.75
N ARG A 136 3.80 3.65 -5.20
CA ARG A 136 3.09 4.67 -4.42
C ARG A 136 2.15 5.50 -5.29
N LEU A 137 2.58 5.86 -6.50
CA LEU A 137 1.75 6.58 -7.44
C LEU A 137 0.52 5.74 -7.84
N LEU A 138 0.72 4.44 -8.10
CA LEU A 138 -0.38 3.51 -8.37
C LEU A 138 -1.33 3.36 -7.17
N ASP A 139 -0.81 3.27 -5.93
CA ASP A 139 -1.65 3.23 -4.72
C ASP A 139 -2.53 4.50 -4.62
N ILE A 140 -1.99 5.68 -4.92
CA ILE A 140 -2.74 6.95 -4.95
C ILE A 140 -3.85 6.89 -6.00
N ILE A 141 -3.51 6.51 -7.24
CA ILE A 141 -4.46 6.40 -8.35
C ILE A 141 -5.60 5.44 -8.03
N ILE A 142 -5.28 4.24 -7.51
CA ILE A 142 -6.28 3.25 -7.11
C ILE A 142 -7.18 3.84 -6.02
N TRP A 143 -6.59 4.45 -5.00
CA TRP A 143 -7.34 4.98 -3.87
C TRP A 143 -8.31 6.08 -4.29
N THR A 144 -7.86 7.09 -5.04
CA THR A 144 -8.73 8.19 -5.51
C THR A 144 -9.81 7.69 -6.46
N SER A 145 -9.45 6.79 -7.38
CA SER A 145 -10.39 6.23 -8.36
C SER A 145 -11.48 5.38 -7.70
N GLN A 146 -11.17 4.64 -6.63
CA GLN A 146 -12.18 3.85 -5.91
C GLN A 146 -13.01 4.72 -4.95
N ASP A 147 -12.43 5.79 -4.40
CA ASP A 147 -13.16 6.73 -3.54
C ASP A 147 -14.19 7.52 -4.35
N ASP A 148 -13.86 7.94 -5.58
CA ASP A 148 -14.76 8.69 -6.46
C ASP A 148 -15.98 7.89 -6.94
N ARG A 149 -15.94 6.55 -6.85
CA ARG A 149 -17.07 5.67 -7.19
C ARG A 149 -18.15 5.62 -6.11
N ILE A 150 -17.89 6.14 -4.91
CA ILE A 150 -18.77 5.94 -3.74
C ILE A 150 -19.07 7.28 -3.08
N ALA A 151 -20.33 7.72 -3.14
CA ALA A 151 -20.78 8.87 -2.37
C ALA A 151 -20.77 8.57 -0.85
N ARG A 152 -20.14 9.44 -0.07
CA ARG A 152 -20.12 9.41 1.41
C ARG A 152 -20.22 10.83 1.98
N ALA A 153 -20.57 10.94 3.26
CA ALA A 153 -20.65 12.24 3.93
C ALA A 153 -19.30 12.98 3.81
N GLY A 154 -19.32 14.17 3.20
CA GLY A 154 -18.14 15.00 2.95
C GLY A 154 -17.27 14.59 1.74
N SER A 155 -17.67 13.57 0.96
CA SER A 155 -16.98 13.16 -0.27
C SER A 155 -18.01 12.61 -1.27
N PRO A 156 -18.59 13.46 -2.14
CA PRO A 156 -19.49 13.01 -3.22
C PRO A 156 -18.76 12.11 -4.23
N THR A 157 -19.51 11.53 -5.17
CA THR A 157 -18.90 10.89 -6.35
C THR A 157 -18.08 11.91 -7.14
N ASP A 158 -17.03 11.44 -7.81
CA ASP A 158 -16.09 12.27 -8.58
C ASP A 158 -15.51 13.43 -7.75
N PHE A 159 -15.36 13.23 -6.43
CA PHE A 159 -14.83 14.26 -5.54
C PHE A 159 -13.40 14.65 -5.91
N TRP A 160 -12.50 13.70 -6.14
CA TRP A 160 -11.12 13.97 -6.50
C TRP A 160 -11.00 14.55 -7.91
N LEU A 161 -11.83 14.08 -8.86
CA LEU A 161 -11.90 14.65 -10.21
C LEU A 161 -12.37 16.12 -10.22
N ASN A 162 -13.33 16.49 -9.35
CA ASN A 162 -13.88 17.85 -9.30
C ASN A 162 -13.18 18.76 -8.30
N ARG A 163 -12.20 18.24 -7.56
CA ARG A 163 -11.48 19.00 -6.53
C ARG A 163 -10.45 19.91 -7.19
N GLN A 164 -10.60 21.21 -6.97
CA GLN A 164 -9.57 22.18 -7.35
C GLN A 164 -8.27 21.88 -6.60
N PRO A 165 -7.12 21.79 -7.30
CA PRO A 165 -5.81 21.68 -6.67
C PRO A 165 -5.59 22.84 -5.68
N ARG A 166 -4.87 22.56 -4.60
CA ARG A 166 -4.38 23.58 -3.69
C ARG A 166 -2.87 23.70 -3.88
N ASP A 167 -2.33 24.87 -3.61
CA ASP A 167 -0.88 25.09 -3.63
C ASP A 167 -0.19 24.06 -2.75
N TYR A 168 0.77 23.35 -3.35
CA TYR A 168 1.55 22.35 -2.64
C TYR A 168 2.47 23.03 -1.62
N GLN A 169 2.45 22.52 -0.39
CA GLN A 169 3.36 22.92 0.67
C GLN A 169 4.03 21.64 1.18
N PRO A 170 5.35 21.47 0.98
CA PRO A 170 6.06 20.32 1.48
C PRO A 170 5.84 20.14 2.98
N GLY A 171 5.40 18.95 3.38
CA GLY A 171 5.19 18.64 4.79
C GLY A 171 6.52 18.62 5.54
N ARG A 172 6.73 19.54 6.48
CA ARG A 172 7.78 19.39 7.50
C ARG A 172 7.27 18.48 8.60
N PHE A 173 7.79 17.26 8.63
CA PHE A 173 7.60 16.35 9.76
C PHE A 173 8.81 16.50 10.68
N ASP A 174 8.85 17.60 11.43
CA ASP A 174 9.82 17.73 12.50
C ASP A 174 9.50 16.65 13.55
N PRO A 175 10.45 15.75 13.89
CA PRO A 175 10.20 14.74 14.89
C PRO A 175 9.83 15.44 16.20
N LEU A 176 8.63 15.14 16.71
CA LEU A 176 8.23 15.62 18.03
C LEU A 176 9.24 15.05 19.04
N PRO A 177 9.85 15.90 19.91
CA PRO A 177 10.67 15.38 20.98
C PRO A 177 9.81 14.43 21.83
N LEU A 178 10.29 13.21 22.02
CA LEU A 178 9.68 12.26 22.94
C LEU A 178 9.78 12.86 24.35
N GLN A 179 8.64 13.25 24.91
CA GLN A 179 8.50 13.64 26.32
C GLN A 179 8.25 12.42 27.19
#